data_AF-A0A0B6YLT6-F1
#
_entry.id   AF-A0A0B6YLT6-F1
#
_cell.length_a   1.000
_cell.length_b   1.000
_cell.length_c   1.000
_cell.angle_alpha   90.00
_cell.angle_beta   90.00
_cell.angle_gamma   90.00
#
_symmetry.space_group_name_H-M   'P 1'
#
loop_
_entity.id
_entity.type
_entity.pdbx_description
1 polymer ?
#
loop_
_entity_poly.entity_id
_entity_poly.type
_entity_poly.pdbx_seq_one_letter_code
_entity_poly.pdbx_strand_id
1 'polypeptide(L)' 'MLQTDLVLVMGTSLEVQPFAGIIDTVRWTIPRVLFNRDAVGPFKHGKRAKDFVSEGDILECLQTFAHMAG' A
#
# COMPACT_ATOMS: atom_id res chain seq x y z
N MET A 1 -9.84 2.89 17.90
CA MET A 1 -8.69 2.76 16.98
C MET A 1 -8.98 1.59 16.05
N LEU A 2 -8.72 1.73 14.74
CA LEU A 2 -8.88 0.61 13.83
C LEU A 2 -7.90 -0.51 14.21
N GLN A 3 -8.41 -1.72 14.35
CA GLN A 3 -7.60 -2.91 14.58
C GLN A 3 -7.14 -3.41 13.21
N THR A 4 -5.88 -3.13 12.88
CA THR A 4 -5.28 -3.49 11.60
C THR A 4 -3.83 -3.86 11.82
N ASP A 5 -3.42 -4.98 11.24
CA ASP A 5 -2.06 -5.51 11.35
C ASP A 5 -1.29 -5.44 10.02
N LEU A 6 -1.99 -5.21 8.91
CA LEU A 6 -1.43 -5.00 7.56
C LEU A 6 -2.42 -4.19 6.70
N VAL A 7 -1.91 -3.30 5.84
CA VAL A 7 -2.71 -2.62 4.80
C VAL A 7 -2.17 -2.99 3.42
N LEU A 8 -3.05 -3.47 2.54
CA LEU A 8 -2.77 -3.64 1.11
C LEU A 8 -3.49 -2.53 0.33
N VAL A 9 -2.73 -1.78 -0.46
CA VAL A 9 -3.22 -0.71 -1.33
C VAL A 9 -2.95 -1.13 -2.76
N MET A 10 -4.00 -1.17 -3.58
CA MET A 10 -3.92 -1.76 -4.92
C MET A 10 -4.64 -0.89 -5.94
N GLY A 11 -3.96 -0.54 -7.04
CA GLY A 11 -4.59 0.07 -8.23
C GLY A 11 -5.28 1.40 -7.98
N THR A 12 -4.67 2.30 -7.22
CA THR A 12 -5.22 3.63 -6.91
C THR A 12 -4.14 4.71 -6.94
N SER A 13 -4.49 5.93 -7.38
CA SER A 13 -3.58 7.09 -7.35
C SER A 13 -3.46 7.73 -5.97
N LEU A 14 -4.36 7.39 -5.03
CA LEU A 14 -4.46 8.03 -3.71
C LEU A 14 -4.62 9.57 -3.76
N GLU A 15 -5.33 10.09 -4.76
CA GLU A 15 -5.56 11.54 -4.90
C GLU A 15 -6.93 11.98 -4.37
N VAL A 16 -7.91 11.08 -4.34
CA VAL A 16 -9.29 11.40 -3.99
C VAL A 16 -9.53 11.24 -2.49
N GLN A 17 -9.90 12.35 -1.85
CA GLN A 17 -10.33 12.37 -0.45
C GLN A 17 -11.83 12.06 -0.32
N PRO A 18 -12.27 11.46 0.80
CA PRO A 18 -11.50 11.14 2.00
C PRO A 18 -10.72 9.82 1.93
N PHE A 19 -10.86 9.05 0.83
CA PHE A 19 -10.30 7.69 0.73
C PHE A 19 -8.79 7.66 0.89
N ALA A 20 -8.08 8.58 0.24
CA ALA A 20 -6.63 8.69 0.33
C ALA A 20 -6.11 8.92 1.78
N GLY A 21 -6.93 9.48 2.67
CA GLY A 21 -6.58 9.63 4.09
C GLY A 21 -6.65 8.35 4.90
N ILE A 22 -7.36 7.31 4.45
CA ILE A 22 -7.57 6.06 5.22
C ILE A 22 -6.24 5.39 5.56
N ILE A 23 -5.30 5.36 4.61
CA ILE A 23 -4.01 4.69 4.78
C ILE A 23 -3.13 5.34 5.85
N ASP A 24 -3.44 6.58 6.26
CA ASP A 24 -2.70 7.28 7.31
C ASP A 24 -3.31 7.08 8.70
N THR A 25 -4.52 6.53 8.78
CA THR A 25 -5.23 6.26 10.05
C THR A 25 -4.68 5.07 10.83
N VAL A 26 -3.90 4.19 10.18
CA VAL A 26 -3.25 3.05 10.84
C VAL A 26 -1.97 3.48 11.58
N ARG A 27 -1.64 2.78 12.67
CA ARG A 27 -0.44 3.06 13.47
C ARG A 27 0.82 2.98 12.60
N TRP A 28 1.83 3.77 12.93
CA TRP A 28 3.11 3.82 12.21
C TRP A 28 3.89 2.50 12.20
N THR A 29 3.59 1.61 13.15
CA THR A 29 4.19 0.28 13.25
C THR A 29 3.56 -0.76 12.33
N ILE A 30 2.42 -0.44 11.71
CA ILE A 30 1.69 -1.32 10.79
C ILE A 30 2.33 -1.24 9.40
N PRO A 31 2.73 -2.37 8.80
CA PRO A 31 3.20 -2.40 7.43
C PRO A 31 2.09 -2.00 6.45
N ARG A 32 2.46 -1.20 5.44
CA ARG A 32 1.58 -0.85 4.32
C ARG A 32 2.26 -1.27 3.03
N VAL A 33 1.54 -1.97 2.16
CA VAL A 33 2.07 -2.45 0.88
C VAL A 33 1.28 -1.80 -0.25
N LEU A 34 1.96 -1.12 -1.16
CA LEU A 34 1.39 -0.56 -2.37
C LEU A 34 1.72 -1.45 -3.57
N PHE A 35 0.70 -2.00 -4.22
CA PHE A 35 0.79 -2.60 -5.55
C PHE A 35 0.17 -1.63 -6.55
N ASN A 36 1.00 -0.96 -7.34
CA ASN A 36 0.52 0.02 -8.30
C ASN A 36 1.51 0.17 -9.45
N ARG A 37 1.11 0.80 -10.55
CA ARG A 37 2.04 1.05 -11.65
C ARG A 37 3.24 1.90 -11.22
N ASP A 38 2.98 2.89 -10.36
CA ASP A 38 3.99 3.83 -9.85
C ASP A 38 3.76 4.07 -8.34
N ALA A 39 4.82 4.44 -7.61
CA ALA A 39 4.69 4.96 -6.26
C ALA A 39 3.85 6.25 -6.25
N VAL A 40 2.88 6.31 -5.33
CA VAL A 40 1.91 7.42 -5.22
C VAL A 40 1.70 7.86 -3.77
N GLY A 41 1.20 9.09 -3.60
CA GLY A 41 0.84 9.63 -2.29
C GLY A 41 1.95 9.52 -1.24
N PRO A 42 1.65 9.10 -0.01
CA PRO A 42 2.65 8.90 1.05
C PRO A 42 3.77 7.93 0.69
N PHE A 43 3.56 6.95 -0.21
CA PHE A 43 4.58 6.01 -0.62
C PHE A 43 5.70 6.66 -1.46
N LYS A 44 5.42 7.82 -2.06
CA LYS A 44 6.38 8.60 -2.86
C LYS A 44 7.04 9.73 -2.07
N HIS A 45 6.28 10.47 -1.26
CA HIS A 45 6.74 11.72 -0.63
C HIS A 45 6.73 11.72 0.92
N GLY A 46 6.39 10.61 1.57
CA GLY A 46 6.28 10.53 3.03
C GLY A 46 6.39 9.10 3.55
N LYS A 47 7.30 8.33 2.96
CA LYS A 47 7.39 6.88 3.15
C LYS A 47 7.73 6.52 4.59
N ARG A 48 6.91 5.67 5.22
CA ARG A 48 7.19 5.09 6.54
C ARG A 48 8.23 3.97 6.42
N ALA A 49 8.91 3.65 7.53
CA ALA A 49 9.91 2.59 7.56
C ALA A 49 9.37 1.20 7.13
N LYS A 50 8.07 0.94 7.33
CA LYS A 50 7.40 -0.31 6.96
C LYS A 50 6.47 -0.17 5.75
N ASP A 51 6.69 0.85 4.93
CA ASP A 51 6.02 0.94 3.64
C ASP A 51 6.80 0.13 2.60
N PHE A 52 6.10 -0.73 1.89
CA PHE A 52 6.62 -1.52 0.78
C PHE A 52 5.89 -1.11 -0.50
N VAL A 53 6.62 -1.07 -1.62
CA VAL A 53 6.07 -0.70 -2.92
C VAL A 53 6.50 -1.75 -3.92
N SER A 54 5.51 -2.31 -4.63
CA SER A 54 5.70 -3.18 -5.78
C SER A 54 5.16 -2.42 -6.99
N GLU A 55 6.07 -1.81 -7.75
CA GLU A 55 5.75 -1.07 -8.96
C GLU A 55 5.64 -2.02 -10.15
N GLY A 56 4.68 -1.78 -11.05
CA GLY A 56 4.54 -2.52 -12.30
C GLY A 56 3.10 -2.96 -12.62
N ASP A 57 2.97 -4.00 -13.44
CA ASP A 57 1.67 -4.61 -13.69
C ASP A 57 1.13 -5.27 -12.42
N ILE A 58 -0.11 -4.92 -12.07
CA ILE A 58 -0.70 -5.35 -10.81
C ILE A 58 -0.98 -6.85 -10.78
N LEU A 59 -1.32 -7.46 -11.92
CA LEU A 59 -1.60 -8.89 -11.97
C LEU A 59 -0.31 -9.68 -11.75
N GLU A 60 0.79 -9.30 -12.40
CA GLU A 60 2.09 -9.94 -12.23
C GLU A 60 2.58 -9.85 -10.76
N CYS A 61 2.47 -8.66 -10.16
CA CYS A 61 2.87 -8.45 -8.78
C CYS A 61 2.03 -9.27 -7.80
N LEU A 62 0.70 -9.32 -8.00
CA LEU A 62 -0.19 -10.08 -7.12
C LEU A 62 -0.06 -11.60 -7.30
N GLN A 63 0.21 -12.09 -8.52
CA GLN A 63 0.53 -13.50 -8.75
C GLN A 63 1.79 -13.91 -8.00
N THR A 64 2.84 -13.09 -8.06
CA THR A 64 4.09 -13.31 -7.31
C THR A 64 3.83 -13.32 -5.80
N PHE A 65 3.08 -12.32 -5.30
CA PHE A 65 2.73 -12.24 -3.88
C PHE A 65 1.92 -13.46 -3.41
N ALA A 66 0.90 -13.85 -4.17
CA ALA A 66 0.09 -15.03 -3.86
C ALA A 66 0.94 -16.31 -3.86
N HIS A 67 1.82 -16.49 -4.85
CA HIS A 67 2.75 -17.62 -4.89
C HIS A 67 3.66 -17.69 -3.65
N MET A 68 4.13 -16.54 -3.15
CA MET A 68 4.97 -16.47 -1.95
C MET A 68 4.19 -16.70 -0.65
N ALA A 69 2.90 -16.36 -0.63
CA ALA A 69 2.05 -16.51 0.56
C ALA A 69 1.63 -17.97 0.80
N GLY A 70 1.69 -18.82 -0.23
CA GLY A 70 1.22 -20.21 -0.21
C GLY A 70 -0.25 -20.35 -0.59
#